data_AF-A0AAU5X6B0-F1
#
_entry.id   AF-A0AAU5X6B0-F1
#
_cell.length_a   1.000
_cell.length_b   1.000
_cell.length_c   1.000
_cell.angle_alpha   90.00
_cell.angle_beta   90.00
_cell.angle_gamma   90.00
#
_symmetry.space_group_name_H-M   'P 1'
#
loop_
_entity.id
_entity.type
_entity.pdbx_description
1 polymer ?
#
loop_
_entity_poly.entity_id
_entity_poly.type
_entity_poly.pdbx_seq_one_letter_code
_entity_poly.pdbx_strand_id
1 'polypeptide(L)'
;MRKLFRRISVFAATAAVGLTGFAAQASAAEQVYSGTGWKIETADGIHSLSPDPYVIQLVKPTSGDKLTDSQNKTAEAQLRTQLAKTAAQLTSVTGIKFTLSSSYHSVETDCTTAERHVIVVGLRYRPYDGKPGTSRTWPCYASGNHTAWGAWIWMDSEYWNPAVWTISSWGLDDLISHEVGHAVGLDHPNVDGSDANTTADPGECVTNSSKDIPVMCSPNGGYAHAGGSESRAEQYAGQYTPWDIAGLKALVANYTATTPQSSAVAPRSAGSQAPESAVISPRM
;
A
#
# COMPACT_ATOMS: atom_id res chain seq x y z
N MET A 1 -40.36 36.05 -55.26
CA MET A 1 -41.62 36.82 -55.05
C MET A 1 -42.22 36.43 -53.71
N ARG A 2 -42.88 37.42 -53.06
CA ARG A 2 -43.72 37.34 -51.85
C ARG A 2 -43.00 37.25 -50.49
N LYS A 3 -42.85 38.45 -49.92
CA LYS A 3 -42.70 38.81 -48.50
C LYS A 3 -43.86 38.25 -47.67
N LEU A 4 -43.63 37.95 -46.39
CA LEU A 4 -44.62 38.27 -45.35
C LEU A 4 -43.92 38.61 -44.02
N PHE A 5 -44.44 39.67 -43.41
CA PHE A 5 -43.97 40.40 -42.24
C PHE A 5 -44.39 39.76 -40.91
N ARG A 6 -43.86 40.36 -39.81
CA ARG A 6 -44.52 40.62 -38.50
C ARG A 6 -44.45 39.45 -37.49
N ARG A 7 -44.16 39.61 -36.19
CA ARG A 7 -44.18 40.75 -35.25
C ARG A 7 -43.13 40.60 -34.15
N ILE A 8 -42.68 41.76 -33.67
CA ILE A 8 -41.97 42.03 -32.42
C ILE A 8 -42.91 41.75 -31.24
N SER A 9 -42.38 41.14 -30.17
CA SER A 9 -42.89 41.35 -28.80
C SER A 9 -41.71 41.24 -27.83
N VAL A 10 -41.36 42.39 -27.28
CA VAL A 10 -40.38 42.59 -26.21
C VAL A 10 -41.08 42.30 -24.88
N PHE A 11 -40.50 41.42 -24.07
CA PHE A 11 -40.76 41.36 -22.63
C PHE A 11 -39.42 41.36 -21.90
N ALA A 12 -39.08 42.50 -21.31
CA ALA A 12 -38.03 42.63 -20.33
C ALA A 12 -38.58 42.17 -18.97
N ALA A 13 -38.07 41.05 -18.47
CA ALA A 13 -38.31 40.60 -17.10
C ALA A 13 -36.98 40.59 -16.36
N THR A 14 -36.76 41.62 -15.54
CA THR A 14 -35.62 41.75 -14.64
C THR A 14 -35.83 40.78 -13.47
N ALA A 15 -35.37 39.53 -13.62
CA ALA A 15 -35.32 38.57 -12.52
C ALA A 15 -34.01 38.79 -11.76
N ALA A 16 -34.11 39.41 -10.58
CA ALA A 16 -33.05 39.38 -9.57
C ALA A 16 -32.93 37.92 -9.07
N VAL A 17 -32.07 37.14 -9.72
CA VAL A 17 -31.68 35.82 -9.23
C VAL A 17 -30.81 36.05 -8.00
N GLY A 18 -31.43 35.93 -6.83
CA GLY A 18 -30.69 35.79 -5.58
C GLY A 18 -29.77 34.59 -5.71
N LEU A 19 -28.47 34.84 -5.81
CA LEU A 19 -27.43 33.84 -5.62
C LEU A 19 -27.50 33.39 -4.15
N THR A 20 -28.45 32.52 -3.82
CA THR A 20 -28.29 31.63 -2.70
C THR A 20 -27.11 30.75 -3.05
N GLY A 21 -25.94 31.15 -2.56
CA GLY A 21 -24.75 30.33 -2.59
C GLY A 21 -25.06 29.04 -1.86
N PHE A 22 -25.49 28.02 -2.60
CA PHE A 22 -25.42 26.65 -2.14
C PHE A 22 -23.94 26.40 -1.94
N ALA A 23 -23.49 26.52 -0.69
CA ALA A 23 -22.25 25.91 -0.27
C ALA A 23 -22.40 24.45 -0.67
N ALA A 24 -21.73 24.06 -1.76
CA ALA A 24 -21.61 22.67 -2.12
C ALA A 24 -21.03 22.01 -0.88
N GLN A 25 -21.84 21.23 -0.17
CA GLN A 25 -21.33 20.34 0.86
C GLN A 25 -20.32 19.48 0.12
N ALA A 26 -19.03 19.71 0.38
CA ALA A 26 -17.98 18.85 -0.12
C ALA A 26 -18.28 17.47 0.46
N SER A 27 -18.87 16.59 -0.34
CA SER A 27 -19.00 15.19 0.00
C SER A 27 -17.57 14.68 0.14
N ALA A 28 -17.20 14.22 1.34
CA ALA A 28 -15.95 13.50 1.52
C ALA A 28 -15.90 12.39 0.46
N ALA A 29 -14.80 12.33 -0.29
CA ALA A 29 -14.63 11.27 -1.28
C ALA A 29 -14.77 9.91 -0.57
N GLU A 30 -15.53 9.00 -1.17
CA GLU A 30 -15.68 7.65 -0.62
C GLU A 30 -14.35 6.90 -0.76
N GLN A 31 -13.99 6.13 0.27
CA GLN A 31 -12.81 5.26 0.22
C GLN A 31 -13.07 4.10 -0.74
N VAL A 32 -12.07 3.75 -1.55
CA VAL A 32 -12.16 2.67 -2.53
C VAL A 32 -11.20 1.55 -2.14
N TYR A 33 -11.74 0.34 -1.92
CA TYR A 33 -10.98 -0.80 -1.39
C TYR A 33 -10.66 -1.90 -2.40
N SER A 34 -11.22 -1.81 -3.60
CA SER A 34 -10.92 -2.77 -4.66
C SER A 34 -11.18 -2.18 -6.03
N GLY A 35 -10.58 -2.79 -7.04
CA GLY A 35 -10.83 -2.52 -8.44
C GLY A 35 -10.34 -3.68 -9.30
N THR A 36 -10.31 -3.50 -10.62
CA THR A 36 -9.82 -4.53 -11.53
C THR A 36 -8.35 -4.86 -11.21
N GLY A 37 -8.09 -6.08 -10.74
CA GLY A 37 -6.75 -6.61 -10.49
C GLY A 37 -6.06 -6.11 -9.23
N TRP A 38 -6.76 -5.42 -8.34
CA TRP A 38 -6.19 -4.98 -7.06
C TRP A 38 -7.24 -4.94 -5.96
N LYS A 39 -6.78 -5.13 -4.73
CA LYS A 39 -7.59 -5.09 -3.52
C LYS A 39 -6.76 -4.54 -2.36
N ILE A 40 -7.40 -3.88 -1.40
CA ILE A 40 -6.80 -3.39 -0.16
C ILE A 40 -7.02 -4.42 0.95
N GLU A 41 -6.02 -4.58 1.81
CA GLU A 41 -5.94 -5.50 2.97
C GLU A 41 -6.86 -5.07 4.12
N THR A 42 -8.16 -4.95 3.82
CA THR A 42 -9.18 -4.59 4.81
C THR A 42 -9.44 -5.73 5.79
N ALA A 43 -9.10 -6.97 5.43
CA ALA A 43 -9.24 -8.13 6.31
C ALA A 43 -8.32 -8.04 7.54
N ASP A 44 -7.10 -7.51 7.35
CA ASP A 44 -6.19 -7.17 8.46
C ASP A 44 -6.37 -5.72 8.95
N GLY A 45 -7.46 -5.05 8.60
CA GLY A 45 -7.83 -3.74 9.13
C GLY A 45 -7.07 -2.55 8.54
N ILE A 46 -6.38 -2.72 7.40
CA ILE A 46 -5.76 -1.62 6.66
C ILE A 46 -6.74 -1.04 5.63
N HIS A 47 -6.96 0.27 5.69
CA HIS A 47 -7.86 1.00 4.79
C HIS A 47 -7.11 2.02 3.92
N SER A 48 -5.91 2.42 4.32
CA SER A 48 -5.11 3.46 3.65
C SER A 48 -3.63 3.37 3.98
N LEU A 49 -2.80 4.15 3.30
CA LEU A 49 -1.35 4.23 3.53
C LEU A 49 -0.97 5.61 4.07
N SER A 50 -0.23 5.63 5.19
CA SER A 50 0.22 6.88 5.83
C SER A 50 1.20 7.64 4.93
N PRO A 51 1.18 8.98 4.88
CA PRO A 51 2.10 9.75 4.05
C PRO A 51 3.53 9.88 4.64
N ASP A 52 3.71 9.41 5.88
CA ASP A 52 4.99 9.51 6.58
C ASP A 52 6.03 8.54 5.98
N PRO A 53 7.34 8.85 6.05
CA PRO A 53 8.38 7.97 5.53
C PRO A 53 8.42 6.61 6.21
N TYR A 54 8.67 5.56 5.43
CA TYR A 54 8.85 4.19 5.90
C TYR A 54 10.32 3.76 5.81
N VAL A 55 10.72 2.90 6.76
CA VAL A 55 12.02 2.23 6.77
C VAL A 55 11.80 0.73 6.69
N ILE A 56 12.41 0.10 5.69
CA ILE A 56 12.53 -1.36 5.60
C ILE A 56 13.81 -1.77 6.33
N GLN A 57 13.70 -2.71 7.26
CA GLN A 57 14.84 -3.25 7.99
C GLN A 57 14.92 -4.76 7.83
N LEU A 58 16.14 -5.30 7.84
CA LEU A 58 16.33 -6.75 7.87
C LEU A 58 16.46 -7.25 9.31
N VAL A 59 16.04 -8.48 9.57
CA VAL A 59 16.51 -9.27 10.72
C VAL A 59 17.76 -10.02 10.31
N LYS A 60 18.76 -10.06 11.20
CA LYS A 60 19.97 -10.81 10.94
C LYS A 60 19.65 -12.31 10.91
N PRO A 61 20.04 -13.05 9.85
CA PRO A 61 19.85 -14.50 9.81
C PRO A 61 20.49 -15.20 11.01
N THR A 62 19.85 -16.28 11.47
CA THR A 62 20.30 -17.08 12.63
C THR A 62 20.45 -18.55 12.24
N SER A 63 21.02 -19.36 13.13
CA SER A 63 21.09 -20.81 12.92
C SER A 63 19.70 -21.48 12.90
N GLY A 64 18.68 -20.84 13.45
CA GLY A 64 17.29 -21.31 13.41
C GLY A 64 16.69 -21.38 12.01
N ASP A 65 17.31 -20.70 11.04
CA ASP A 65 16.84 -20.63 9.65
C ASP A 65 17.24 -21.89 8.84
N LYS A 66 18.02 -22.80 9.42
CA LYS A 66 18.47 -24.06 8.78
C LYS A 66 19.18 -23.86 7.44
N LEU A 67 19.86 -22.73 7.30
CA LEU A 67 20.73 -22.42 6.19
C LEU A 67 22.20 -22.51 6.63
N THR A 68 23.07 -22.88 5.69
CA THR A 68 24.52 -22.69 5.86
C THR A 68 24.88 -21.20 5.83
N ASP A 69 26.05 -20.84 6.34
CA ASP A 69 26.53 -19.45 6.29
C ASP A 69 26.58 -18.88 4.86
N SER A 70 26.91 -19.70 3.87
CA SER A 70 26.94 -19.28 2.46
C SER A 70 25.53 -19.00 1.92
N GLN A 71 24.55 -19.83 2.31
CA GLN A 71 23.15 -19.63 1.93
C GLN A 71 22.58 -18.39 2.62
N ASN A 72 22.86 -18.17 3.90
CA ASN A 72 22.47 -16.96 4.62
C ASN A 72 23.00 -15.69 3.95
N LYS A 73 24.27 -15.67 3.54
CA LYS A 73 24.84 -14.53 2.80
C LYS A 73 24.16 -14.30 1.45
N THR A 74 23.84 -15.38 0.74
CA THR A 74 23.14 -15.30 -0.55
C THR A 74 21.72 -14.76 -0.37
N ALA A 75 21.00 -15.28 0.62
CA ALA A 75 19.66 -14.85 0.98
C ALA A 75 19.61 -13.37 1.36
N GLU A 76 20.53 -12.94 2.23
CA GLU A 76 20.63 -11.55 2.63
C GLU A 76 20.94 -10.63 1.44
N ALA A 77 21.90 -10.99 0.59
CA ALA A 77 22.26 -10.18 -0.58
C ALA A 77 21.09 -10.03 -1.56
N GLN A 78 20.33 -11.11 -1.79
CA GLN A 78 19.15 -11.07 -2.64
C GLN A 78 18.03 -10.22 -2.02
N LEU A 79 17.71 -10.44 -0.74
CA LEU A 79 16.71 -9.64 -0.02
C LEU A 79 17.06 -8.15 -0.07
N ARG A 80 18.30 -7.77 0.24
CA ARG A 80 18.73 -6.36 0.16
C ARG A 80 18.56 -5.79 -1.24
N THR A 81 18.95 -6.54 -2.26
CA THR A 81 18.83 -6.09 -3.66
C THR A 81 17.39 -5.86 -4.04
N GLN A 82 16.51 -6.83 -3.76
CA GLN A 82 15.11 -6.72 -4.15
C GLN A 82 14.35 -5.69 -3.32
N LEU A 83 14.52 -5.68 -1.99
CA LEU A 83 13.86 -4.70 -1.11
C LEU A 83 14.28 -3.26 -1.44
N ALA A 84 15.52 -3.02 -1.88
CA ALA A 84 15.93 -1.70 -2.35
C ALA A 84 15.18 -1.27 -3.62
N LYS A 85 14.98 -2.18 -4.58
CA LYS A 85 14.17 -1.93 -5.79
C LYS A 85 12.71 -1.68 -5.42
N THR A 86 12.12 -2.54 -4.58
CA THR A 86 10.73 -2.40 -4.12
C THR A 86 10.51 -1.09 -3.39
N ALA A 87 11.41 -0.68 -2.49
CA ALA A 87 11.36 0.62 -1.80
C ALA A 87 11.41 1.80 -2.79
N ALA A 88 12.30 1.75 -3.79
CA ALA A 88 12.39 2.78 -4.81
C ALA A 88 11.11 2.87 -5.64
N GLN A 89 10.52 1.72 -6.01
CA GLN A 89 9.26 1.68 -6.76
C GLN A 89 8.08 2.21 -5.93
N LEU A 90 7.93 1.77 -4.68
CA LEU A 90 6.91 2.29 -3.77
C LEU A 90 7.01 3.81 -3.65
N THR A 91 8.23 4.32 -3.49
CA THR A 91 8.48 5.77 -3.44
C THR A 91 8.03 6.48 -4.70
N SER A 92 8.38 5.94 -5.88
CA SER A 92 7.99 6.52 -7.16
C SER A 92 6.48 6.50 -7.40
N VAL A 93 5.77 5.47 -6.93
CA VAL A 93 4.34 5.28 -7.20
C VAL A 93 3.48 6.10 -6.25
N THR A 94 3.85 6.12 -4.97
CA THR A 94 3.04 6.71 -3.89
C THR A 94 3.44 8.14 -3.56
N GLY A 95 4.67 8.55 -3.88
CA GLY A 95 5.26 9.81 -3.41
C GLY A 95 5.74 9.77 -1.96
N ILE A 96 5.52 8.67 -1.24
CA ILE A 96 5.94 8.48 0.15
C ILE A 96 7.36 7.94 0.15
N LYS A 97 8.24 8.44 1.02
CA LYS A 97 9.63 7.98 1.05
C LYS A 97 9.74 6.60 1.71
N PHE A 98 10.15 5.59 0.95
CA PHE A 98 10.56 4.29 1.47
C PHE A 98 12.08 4.13 1.36
N THR A 99 12.72 3.65 2.42
CA THR A 99 14.18 3.41 2.43
C THR A 99 14.53 2.07 3.02
N LEU A 100 15.53 1.39 2.44
CA LEU A 100 16.14 0.22 3.05
C LEU A 100 17.24 0.65 4.02
N SER A 101 17.15 0.20 5.27
CA SER A 101 18.17 0.42 6.28
C SER A 101 19.41 -0.45 6.04
N SER A 102 20.59 0.09 6.32
CA SER A 102 21.83 -0.69 6.41
C SER A 102 21.93 -1.48 7.73
N SER A 103 21.15 -1.10 8.74
CA SER A 103 21.14 -1.73 10.06
C SER A 103 20.13 -2.88 10.13
N TYR A 104 20.34 -3.77 11.10
CA TYR A 104 19.40 -4.84 11.41
C TYR A 104 18.43 -4.41 12.52
N HIS A 105 17.20 -4.91 12.43
CA HIS A 105 16.28 -4.94 13.55
C HIS A 105 16.64 -6.11 14.48
N SER A 106 16.52 -5.92 15.80
CA SER A 106 17.05 -6.85 16.79
C SER A 106 16.10 -7.97 17.22
N VAL A 107 14.78 -7.73 17.20
CA VAL A 107 13.76 -8.68 17.69
C VAL A 107 12.42 -8.50 17.00
N GLU A 108 11.64 -9.56 16.86
CA GLU A 108 10.21 -9.49 16.53
C GLU A 108 9.43 -8.85 17.68
N THR A 109 8.49 -7.97 17.36
CA THR A 109 7.57 -7.36 18.34
C THR A 109 6.13 -7.43 17.84
N ASP A 110 5.18 -7.52 18.78
CA ASP A 110 3.75 -7.45 18.44
C ASP A 110 3.42 -6.11 17.77
N CYS A 111 2.51 -6.12 16.79
CA CYS A 111 2.07 -4.93 16.06
C CYS A 111 1.63 -3.76 16.97
N THR A 112 1.07 -4.04 18.14
CA THR A 112 0.67 -3.02 19.13
C THR A 112 1.85 -2.27 19.75
N THR A 113 3.05 -2.86 19.67
CA THR A 113 4.30 -2.33 20.22
C THR A 113 5.36 -2.08 19.14
N ALA A 114 5.07 -2.40 17.89
CA ALA A 114 5.98 -2.21 16.76
C ALA A 114 6.23 -0.71 16.50
N GLU A 115 7.45 -0.40 16.10
CA GLU A 115 7.82 0.95 15.69
C GLU A 115 6.96 1.39 14.51
N ARG A 116 6.57 2.68 14.51
CA ARG A 116 5.77 3.23 13.43
C ARG A 116 6.57 3.36 12.16
N HIS A 117 5.94 3.03 11.05
CA HIS A 117 6.47 3.13 9.70
C HIS A 117 7.73 2.29 9.49
N VAL A 118 7.82 1.14 10.18
CA VAL A 118 8.90 0.18 10.00
C VAL A 118 8.35 -1.14 9.46
N ILE A 119 8.91 -1.57 8.33
CA ILE A 119 8.65 -2.90 7.74
C ILE A 119 9.88 -3.75 8.04
N VAL A 120 9.73 -4.80 8.82
CA VAL A 120 10.83 -5.69 9.18
C VAL A 120 10.74 -6.99 8.40
N VAL A 121 11.82 -7.35 7.70
CA VAL A 121 11.90 -8.53 6.85
C VAL A 121 12.98 -9.47 7.36
N GLY A 122 12.66 -10.73 7.55
CA GLY A 122 13.62 -11.73 8.02
C GLY A 122 13.44 -13.08 7.34
N LEU A 123 14.39 -13.97 7.62
CA LEU A 123 14.31 -15.38 7.27
C LEU A 123 13.75 -16.16 8.45
N ARG A 124 12.95 -17.18 8.16
CA ARG A 124 12.50 -18.16 9.15
C ARG A 124 12.26 -19.48 8.44
N TYR A 125 12.59 -20.59 9.08
CA TYR A 125 12.23 -21.90 8.54
C TYR A 125 10.73 -22.15 8.70
N ARG A 126 10.00 -22.22 7.57
CA ARG A 126 8.56 -22.50 7.49
C ARG A 126 7.68 -21.62 8.39
N PRO A 127 7.67 -20.30 8.15
CA PRO A 127 7.02 -19.32 9.03
C PRO A 127 5.51 -19.46 9.10
N TYR A 128 4.87 -20.13 8.14
CA TYR A 128 3.43 -20.32 8.11
C TYR A 128 3.01 -21.70 8.63
N ASP A 129 2.89 -21.82 9.94
CA ASP A 129 2.45 -23.03 10.64
C ASP A 129 3.24 -24.29 10.26
N GLY A 130 4.54 -24.13 9.95
CA GLY A 130 5.42 -25.24 9.56
C GLY A 130 5.19 -25.77 8.14
N LYS A 131 4.42 -25.07 7.30
CA LYS A 131 4.22 -25.43 5.89
C LYS A 131 5.45 -25.06 5.06
N PRO A 132 5.96 -25.99 4.22
CA PRO A 132 7.13 -25.72 3.38
C PRO A 132 6.81 -24.75 2.26
N GLY A 133 7.79 -23.94 1.89
CA GLY A 133 7.71 -23.02 0.75
C GLY A 133 6.61 -21.99 0.89
N THR A 134 6.34 -21.53 2.12
CA THR A 134 5.32 -20.52 2.38
C THR A 134 5.87 -19.41 3.27
N SER A 135 5.95 -18.20 2.71
CA SER A 135 6.23 -16.97 3.45
C SER A 135 4.96 -16.43 4.10
N ARG A 136 5.11 -15.44 4.98
CA ARG A 136 3.97 -14.70 5.50
C ARG A 136 4.34 -13.28 5.90
N THR A 137 3.40 -12.38 5.64
CA THR A 137 3.37 -11.04 6.19
C THR A 137 2.34 -10.96 7.32
N TRP A 138 2.72 -10.26 8.38
CA TRP A 138 1.85 -9.82 9.47
C TRP A 138 1.79 -8.29 9.39
N PRO A 139 0.83 -7.74 8.64
CA PRO A 139 0.71 -6.30 8.51
C PRO A 139 0.24 -5.68 9.84
N CYS A 140 0.77 -4.51 10.14
CA CYS A 140 0.38 -3.72 11.31
C CYS A 140 -0.35 -2.45 10.84
N TYR A 141 -1.35 -2.01 11.59
CA TYR A 141 -2.11 -0.80 11.27
C TYR A 141 -2.33 0.09 12.49
N ALA A 142 -2.62 1.36 12.20
CA ALA A 142 -2.98 2.37 13.17
C ALA A 142 -4.40 2.14 13.70
N SER A 143 -4.58 1.91 15.01
CA SER A 143 -5.92 1.71 15.58
C SER A 143 -6.86 2.92 15.42
N GLY A 144 -6.32 4.13 15.27
CA GLY A 144 -7.12 5.36 15.19
C GLY A 144 -7.68 5.68 13.80
N ASN A 145 -7.00 5.27 12.72
CA ASN A 145 -7.37 5.63 11.35
C ASN A 145 -7.13 4.51 10.32
N HIS A 146 -6.82 3.29 10.77
CA HIS A 146 -6.68 2.10 9.92
C HIS A 146 -5.62 2.24 8.83
N THR A 147 -4.61 3.09 9.01
CA THR A 147 -3.51 3.22 8.05
C THR A 147 -2.48 2.13 8.25
N ALA A 148 -1.91 1.58 7.17
CA ALA A 148 -0.73 0.73 7.25
C ALA A 148 0.37 1.43 8.08
N TRP A 149 0.88 0.75 9.10
CA TRP A 149 1.79 1.31 10.10
C TRP A 149 3.15 0.62 10.08
N GLY A 150 3.29 -0.51 9.39
CA GLY A 150 4.49 -1.34 9.39
C GLY A 150 4.10 -2.79 9.19
N ALA A 151 5.06 -3.71 9.24
CA ALA A 151 4.77 -5.14 9.18
C ALA A 151 5.95 -5.97 9.65
N TRP A 152 5.66 -7.23 9.95
CA TRP A 152 6.66 -8.30 10.02
C TRP A 152 6.51 -9.21 8.81
N ILE A 153 7.59 -9.43 8.09
CA ILE A 153 7.65 -10.33 6.95
C ILE A 153 8.65 -11.43 7.27
N TRP A 154 8.18 -12.67 7.28
CA TRP A 154 9.06 -13.83 7.37
C TRP A 154 9.05 -14.58 6.05
N MET A 155 10.19 -14.53 5.37
CA MET A 155 10.45 -15.30 4.17
C MET A 155 10.86 -16.71 4.57
N ASP A 156 10.27 -17.72 3.93
CA ASP A 156 10.70 -19.10 4.17
C ASP A 156 12.17 -19.28 3.76
N SER A 157 13.00 -19.68 4.70
CA SER A 157 14.41 -19.88 4.44
C SER A 157 14.66 -21.03 3.45
N GLU A 158 13.70 -21.94 3.27
CA GLU A 158 13.81 -23.06 2.32
C GLU A 158 14.06 -22.60 0.86
N TYR A 159 13.69 -21.37 0.47
CA TYR A 159 13.93 -20.86 -0.89
C TYR A 159 15.41 -20.74 -1.27
N TRP A 160 16.31 -20.63 -0.29
CA TRP A 160 17.77 -20.58 -0.52
C TRP A 160 18.44 -21.94 -0.29
N ASN A 161 17.64 -23.00 -0.15
CA ASN A 161 18.11 -24.37 -0.09
C ASN A 161 17.54 -25.19 -1.26
N PRO A 162 18.23 -25.23 -2.42
CA PRO A 162 17.72 -25.90 -3.62
C PRO A 162 17.53 -27.41 -3.46
N ALA A 163 18.14 -28.02 -2.43
CA ALA A 163 17.91 -29.43 -2.10
C ALA A 163 16.56 -29.67 -1.40
N VAL A 164 15.90 -28.62 -0.93
CA VAL A 164 14.64 -28.67 -0.16
C VAL A 164 13.49 -28.01 -0.92
N TRP A 165 13.73 -26.82 -1.49
CA TRP A 165 12.73 -26.11 -2.28
C TRP A 165 13.38 -25.47 -3.50
N THR A 166 12.75 -25.62 -4.66
CA THR A 166 13.22 -25.01 -5.91
C THR A 166 12.25 -23.89 -6.29
N ILE A 167 12.77 -22.68 -6.39
CA ILE A 167 12.09 -21.51 -6.92
C ILE A 167 13.06 -20.80 -7.87
N SER A 168 12.55 -20.24 -8.97
CA SER A 168 13.36 -19.41 -9.85
C SER A 168 13.78 -18.13 -9.13
N SER A 169 14.89 -17.51 -9.57
CA SER A 169 15.32 -16.22 -8.99
C SER A 169 14.28 -15.13 -9.20
N TRP A 170 13.64 -15.10 -10.38
CA TRP A 170 12.59 -14.13 -10.70
C TRP A 170 11.32 -14.34 -9.85
N GLY A 171 10.91 -15.60 -9.64
CA GLY A 171 9.76 -15.90 -8.80
C GLY A 171 9.99 -15.58 -7.32
N LEU A 172 11.25 -15.67 -6.87
CA LEU A 172 11.63 -15.24 -5.52
C LEU A 172 11.62 -13.72 -5.38
N ASP A 173 12.05 -12.98 -6.41
CA ASP A 173 11.98 -11.51 -6.42
C ASP A 173 10.50 -11.01 -6.45
N ASP A 174 9.63 -11.70 -7.19
CA ASP A 174 8.17 -11.50 -7.17
C ASP A 174 7.59 -11.74 -5.78
N LEU A 175 7.90 -12.89 -5.16
CA LEU A 175 7.46 -13.22 -3.80
C LEU A 175 7.93 -12.19 -2.76
N ILE A 176 9.18 -11.75 -2.79
CA ILE A 176 9.68 -10.72 -1.85
C ILE A 176 8.84 -9.44 -1.97
N SER A 177 8.49 -9.05 -3.19
CA SER A 177 7.74 -7.83 -3.46
C SER A 177 6.26 -7.99 -3.11
N HIS A 178 5.70 -9.19 -3.32
CA HIS A 178 4.35 -9.58 -2.92
C HIS A 178 4.13 -9.43 -1.41
N GLU A 179 5.05 -9.96 -0.60
CA GLU A 179 4.98 -9.83 0.86
C GLU A 179 5.08 -8.36 1.31
N VAL A 180 5.95 -7.56 0.67
CA VAL A 180 5.99 -6.11 0.92
C VAL A 180 4.70 -5.41 0.51
N GLY A 181 4.01 -5.91 -0.52
CA GLY A 181 2.69 -5.44 -0.93
C GLY A 181 1.64 -5.59 0.18
N HIS A 182 1.60 -6.75 0.84
CA HIS A 182 0.77 -6.94 2.04
C HIS A 182 1.16 -5.98 3.16
N ALA A 183 2.46 -5.77 3.39
CA ALA A 183 2.95 -4.87 4.44
C ALA A 183 2.49 -3.42 4.26
N VAL A 184 2.27 -2.97 3.02
CA VAL A 184 1.74 -1.63 2.72
C VAL A 184 0.23 -1.60 2.51
N GLY A 185 -0.45 -2.74 2.62
CA GLY A 185 -1.91 -2.83 2.63
C GLY A 185 -2.57 -3.29 1.34
N LEU A 186 -1.86 -3.95 0.42
CA LEU A 186 -2.49 -4.65 -0.70
C LEU A 186 -2.90 -6.08 -0.29
N ASP A 187 -4.01 -6.55 -0.82
CA ASP A 187 -4.53 -7.92 -0.65
C ASP A 187 -4.54 -8.64 -1.99
N HIS A 188 -4.73 -9.95 -1.94
CA HIS A 188 -4.91 -10.83 -3.09
C HIS A 188 -6.16 -10.41 -3.89
N PRO A 189 -6.00 -10.02 -5.17
CA PRO A 189 -7.11 -9.63 -6.04
C PRO A 189 -7.61 -10.82 -6.86
N ASN A 190 -7.45 -12.06 -6.37
CA ASN A 190 -7.90 -13.25 -7.05
C ASN A 190 -9.39 -13.14 -7.36
N VAL A 191 -9.75 -13.50 -8.58
CA VAL A 191 -11.13 -13.51 -9.09
C VAL A 191 -11.39 -14.90 -9.65
N ASP A 192 -12.59 -15.43 -9.38
CA ASP A 192 -13.05 -16.69 -9.97
C ASP A 192 -12.86 -16.64 -11.49
N GLY A 193 -12.05 -17.58 -11.97
CA GLY A 193 -11.55 -17.61 -13.34
C GLY A 193 -12.60 -18.07 -14.35
N SER A 194 -12.10 -18.55 -15.49
CA SER A 194 -12.96 -19.01 -16.59
C SER A 194 -13.58 -20.38 -16.35
N ASP A 195 -13.13 -21.13 -15.35
CA ASP A 195 -13.73 -22.41 -14.99
C ASP A 195 -15.04 -22.22 -14.20
N ALA A 196 -15.30 -20.99 -13.71
CA ALA A 196 -16.53 -20.51 -13.08
C ALA A 196 -17.00 -21.45 -11.96
N ASN A 197 -16.04 -21.94 -11.18
CA ASN A 197 -16.32 -22.90 -10.12
C ASN A 197 -16.83 -22.21 -8.82
N THR A 198 -17.06 -20.90 -8.86
CA THR A 198 -17.52 -20.02 -7.77
C THR A 198 -16.48 -19.73 -6.69
N THR A 199 -15.25 -20.19 -6.87
CA THR A 199 -14.12 -19.93 -5.96
C THR A 199 -12.91 -19.48 -6.75
N ALA A 200 -12.26 -18.40 -6.32
CA ALA A 200 -11.02 -17.97 -6.96
C ALA A 200 -9.89 -18.92 -6.58
N ASP A 201 -9.38 -19.66 -7.56
CA ASP A 201 -8.28 -20.60 -7.34
C ASP A 201 -6.92 -19.88 -7.30
N PRO A 202 -5.87 -20.55 -6.75
CA PRO A 202 -4.50 -20.06 -6.82
C PRO A 202 -4.09 -19.76 -8.29
N GLY A 203 -3.66 -18.53 -8.55
CA GLY A 203 -3.25 -18.03 -9.86
C GLY A 203 -4.37 -17.41 -10.68
N GLU A 204 -5.62 -17.48 -10.22
CA GLU A 204 -6.76 -16.91 -10.94
C GLU A 204 -6.88 -15.41 -10.69
N CYS A 205 -6.22 -14.65 -11.56
CA CYS A 205 -6.28 -13.21 -11.57
C CYS A 205 -6.53 -12.66 -12.96
N VAL A 206 -6.89 -11.39 -13.00
CA VAL A 206 -6.94 -10.65 -14.26
C VAL A 206 -5.59 -10.73 -14.97
N THR A 207 -5.62 -10.88 -16.28
CA THR A 207 -4.43 -10.95 -17.11
C THR A 207 -4.54 -10.03 -18.32
N ASN A 208 -3.40 -9.62 -18.87
CA ASN A 208 -3.34 -8.83 -20.09
C ASN A 208 -2.89 -9.69 -21.29
N SER A 209 -2.75 -9.07 -22.46
CA SER A 209 -2.26 -9.74 -23.68
C SER A 209 -0.82 -10.26 -23.57
N SER A 210 -0.02 -9.68 -22.68
CA SER A 210 1.35 -10.11 -22.36
C SER A 210 1.42 -11.22 -21.31
N LYS A 211 0.27 -11.69 -20.80
CA LYS A 211 0.17 -12.70 -19.74
C LYS A 211 0.79 -12.28 -18.40
N ASP A 212 0.85 -10.97 -18.17
CA ASP A 212 1.13 -10.44 -16.83
C ASP A 212 -0.12 -10.60 -15.97
N ILE A 213 0.08 -10.81 -14.67
CA ILE A 213 -0.94 -10.78 -13.63
C ILE A 213 -0.44 -9.88 -12.49
N PRO A 214 -1.31 -9.38 -11.60
CA PRO A 214 -0.88 -8.61 -10.44
C PRO A 214 0.21 -9.36 -9.66
N VAL A 215 1.23 -8.65 -9.14
CA VAL A 215 2.21 -9.25 -8.22
C VAL A 215 1.47 -9.83 -7.02
N MET A 216 0.42 -9.14 -6.57
CA MET A 216 -0.44 -9.58 -5.47
C MET A 216 -1.34 -10.77 -5.80
N CYS A 217 -1.29 -11.36 -7.00
CA CYS A 217 -2.05 -12.57 -7.28
C CYS A 217 -1.59 -13.72 -6.37
N SER A 218 -2.50 -14.34 -5.61
CA SER A 218 -2.19 -15.51 -4.80
C SER A 218 -1.93 -16.72 -5.69
N PRO A 219 -0.98 -17.63 -5.37
CA PRO A 219 -0.12 -17.59 -4.18
C PRO A 219 1.06 -16.64 -4.36
N ASN A 220 1.51 -16.42 -5.59
CA ASN A 220 2.42 -15.34 -6.02
C ASN A 220 2.19 -15.09 -7.51
N GLY A 221 2.03 -13.83 -7.91
CA GLY A 221 1.89 -13.42 -9.30
C GLY A 221 3.07 -12.61 -9.81
N GLY A 222 2.86 -11.85 -10.89
CA GLY A 222 3.89 -11.03 -11.49
C GLY A 222 3.88 -11.08 -13.03
N TYR A 223 4.96 -10.62 -13.63
CA TYR A 223 5.09 -10.55 -15.08
C TYR A 223 5.24 -11.95 -15.69
N ALA A 224 4.55 -12.19 -16.81
CA ALA A 224 4.56 -13.47 -17.55
C ALA A 224 4.13 -14.74 -16.77
N HIS A 225 3.54 -14.61 -15.58
CA HIS A 225 3.09 -15.76 -14.78
C HIS A 225 1.91 -16.55 -15.39
N ALA A 226 1.06 -15.94 -16.23
CA ALA A 226 -0.09 -16.62 -16.86
C ALA A 226 0.25 -17.28 -18.21
N GLY A 227 1.43 -17.89 -18.31
CA GLY A 227 1.93 -18.51 -19.55
C GLY A 227 2.62 -17.54 -20.51
N GLY A 228 3.23 -16.46 -19.98
CA GLY A 228 4.09 -15.56 -20.73
C GLY A 228 5.52 -16.10 -20.91
N SER A 229 6.43 -15.27 -21.44
CA SER A 229 7.83 -15.69 -21.65
C SER A 229 8.69 -15.51 -20.40
N GLU A 230 9.56 -16.47 -20.11
CA GLU A 230 10.49 -16.43 -18.98
C GLU A 230 11.40 -15.18 -19.02
N SER A 231 11.86 -14.78 -20.20
CA SER A 231 12.65 -13.55 -20.38
C SER A 231 11.93 -12.27 -19.89
N ARG A 232 10.60 -12.25 -19.98
CA ARG A 232 9.78 -11.13 -19.50
C ARG A 232 9.65 -11.20 -17.98
N ALA A 233 9.45 -12.40 -17.41
CA ALA A 233 9.48 -12.58 -15.96
C ALA A 233 10.82 -12.11 -15.37
N GLU A 234 11.93 -12.53 -15.96
CA GLU A 234 13.28 -12.10 -15.54
C GLU A 234 13.50 -10.59 -15.64
N GLN A 235 13.05 -9.97 -16.73
CA GLN A 235 13.24 -8.53 -16.96
C GLN A 235 12.50 -7.67 -15.92
N TYR A 236 11.31 -8.11 -15.49
CA TYR A 236 10.42 -7.31 -14.65
C TYR A 236 10.18 -7.91 -13.26
N ALA A 237 10.98 -8.90 -12.85
CA ALA A 237 10.84 -9.60 -11.59
C ALA A 237 10.74 -8.65 -10.39
N GLY A 238 9.71 -8.88 -9.57
CA GLY A 238 9.38 -8.12 -8.38
C GLY A 238 8.96 -6.68 -8.62
N GLN A 239 8.72 -6.26 -9.86
CA GLN A 239 8.11 -4.96 -10.12
C GLN A 239 6.60 -5.06 -9.96
N TYR A 240 6.00 -4.12 -9.24
CA TYR A 240 4.56 -3.95 -9.25
C TYR A 240 4.03 -3.71 -10.66
N THR A 241 2.94 -4.39 -11.00
CA THR A 241 2.25 -4.23 -12.29
C THR A 241 1.36 -2.99 -12.28
N PRO A 242 0.79 -2.59 -13.44
CA PRO A 242 -0.18 -1.49 -13.48
C PRO A 242 -1.39 -1.67 -12.55
N TRP A 243 -1.80 -2.93 -12.27
CA TRP A 243 -2.89 -3.20 -11.34
C TRP A 243 -2.50 -2.92 -9.89
N ASP A 244 -1.35 -3.45 -9.44
CA ASP A 244 -0.83 -3.20 -8.09
C ASP A 244 -0.60 -1.69 -7.88
N ILE A 245 -0.07 -0.99 -8.89
CA ILE A 245 0.12 0.47 -8.88
C ILE A 245 -1.20 1.22 -8.68
N ALA A 246 -2.30 0.74 -9.26
CA ALA A 246 -3.61 1.34 -9.05
C ALA A 246 -4.08 1.18 -7.60
N GLY A 247 -3.89 -0.01 -7.01
CA GLY A 247 -4.17 -0.26 -5.59
C GLY A 247 -3.32 0.60 -4.65
N LEU A 248 -2.02 0.74 -4.92
CA LEU A 248 -1.13 1.63 -4.15
C LEU A 248 -1.58 3.09 -4.19
N LYS A 249 -2.05 3.57 -5.35
CA LYS A 249 -2.60 4.93 -5.47
C LYS A 249 -3.92 5.07 -4.71
N ALA A 250 -4.77 4.04 -4.72
CA ALA A 250 -6.02 4.02 -3.96
C ALA A 250 -5.75 4.08 -2.45
N LEU A 251 -4.77 3.33 -1.94
CA LEU A 251 -4.34 3.39 -0.54
C LEU A 251 -3.94 4.81 -0.10
N VAL A 252 -3.17 5.52 -0.92
CA VAL A 252 -2.77 6.92 -0.65
C VAL A 252 -3.98 7.85 -0.72
N ALA A 253 -4.84 7.69 -1.72
CA ALA A 253 -6.05 8.52 -1.86
C ALA A 253 -7.01 8.33 -0.67
N ASN A 254 -7.19 7.10 -0.19
CA ASN A 254 -8.04 6.79 0.95
C ASN A 254 -7.58 7.51 2.23
N TYR A 255 -6.27 7.70 2.43
CA TYR A 255 -5.75 8.47 3.57
C TYR A 255 -6.26 9.92 3.55
N THR A 256 -6.22 10.54 2.37
CA THR A 256 -6.64 11.93 2.18
C THR A 256 -8.14 12.12 2.31
N ALA A 257 -8.92 11.09 1.98
CA ALA A 257 -10.38 11.09 2.10
C ALA A 257 -10.87 11.05 3.55
N THR A 258 -10.18 10.31 4.43
CA THR A 258 -10.59 10.15 5.84
C THR A 258 -10.05 11.19 6.79
N THR A 259 -8.98 11.88 6.42
CA THR A 259 -8.43 12.92 7.28
C THR A 259 -9.37 14.13 7.18
N PRO A 260 -10.08 14.53 8.25
CA PRO A 260 -10.84 15.77 8.21
C PRO A 260 -9.85 16.85 7.83
N GLN A 261 -10.05 17.52 6.68
CA GLN A 261 -9.34 18.76 6.41
C GLN A 261 -9.62 19.60 7.65
N SER A 262 -8.61 19.81 8.49
CA SER A 262 -8.77 20.68 9.64
C SER A 262 -9.15 22.01 9.03
N SER A 263 -10.43 22.37 9.12
CA SER A 263 -10.94 23.63 8.65
C SER A 263 -10.02 24.66 9.28
N ALA A 264 -9.21 25.31 8.44
CA ALA A 264 -8.22 26.27 8.90
C ALA A 264 -8.94 27.14 9.93
N VAL A 265 -8.52 27.05 11.20
CA VAL A 265 -9.10 27.85 12.25
C VAL A 265 -8.93 29.28 11.77
N ALA A 266 -10.04 29.91 11.37
CA ALA A 266 -10.01 31.27 10.86
C ALA A 266 -9.20 32.08 11.86
N PRO A 267 -8.18 32.84 11.41
CA PRO A 267 -7.30 33.56 12.33
C PRO A 267 -8.20 34.31 13.30
N ARG A 268 -8.11 33.95 14.59
CA ARG A 268 -8.83 34.68 15.65
C ARG A 268 -8.46 36.13 15.47
N SER A 269 -9.40 36.93 15.01
CA SER A 269 -9.28 38.38 14.95
C SER A 269 -8.79 38.81 16.32
N ALA A 270 -7.62 39.45 16.37
CA ALA A 270 -6.99 39.92 17.58
C ALA A 270 -7.98 40.83 18.33
N GLY A 271 -8.71 40.23 19.27
CA GLY A 271 -9.50 40.97 20.24
C GLY A 271 -8.52 41.73 21.10
N SER A 272 -8.57 43.06 20.98
CA SER A 272 -7.90 44.02 21.85
C SER A 272 -8.06 43.58 23.31
N GLN A 273 -6.97 43.08 23.91
CA GLN A 273 -6.88 42.92 25.35
C GLN A 273 -6.80 44.32 25.95
N ALA A 274 -7.81 44.69 26.73
CA ALA A 274 -7.73 45.81 27.65
C ALA A 274 -6.65 45.51 28.71
N PRO A 275 -5.86 46.51 29.15
CA PRO A 275 -4.79 46.32 30.12
C PRO A 275 -5.37 45.93 31.49
N GLU A 276 -4.98 44.74 31.97
CA GLU A 276 -5.29 44.27 33.31
C GLU A 276 -4.42 45.01 34.33
N SER A 277 -5.07 45.64 35.31
CA SER A 277 -4.41 46.43 36.35
C SER A 277 -3.76 45.53 37.40
N ALA A 278 -2.49 45.78 37.69
CA ALA A 278 -1.71 45.09 38.70
C ALA A 278 -2.29 45.30 40.12
N VAL A 279 -2.66 44.20 40.79
CA VAL A 279 -2.92 44.18 42.24
C VAL A 279 -1.67 43.66 42.94
N ILE A 280 -0.97 44.58 43.61
CA ILE A 280 0.14 44.30 44.53
C ILE A 280 -0.48 43.78 45.84
N SER A 281 -0.14 42.55 46.22
CA SER A 281 -0.49 42.00 47.54
C SER A 281 0.71 42.11 48.49
N PRO A 282 0.54 42.57 49.74
CA PRO A 282 1.64 42.69 50.69
C PRO A 282 1.96 41.34 51.37
N ARG A 283 3.24 41.15 51.66
CA ARG A 283 3.77 40.05 52.49
C ARG A 283 3.29 40.16 53.94
N MET A 284 3.00 39.02 54.55
CA MET A 284 3.30 38.72 55.95
C MET A 284 4.16 37.46 55.99
#